data_AF-A0A7C4NRY6-F1
#
_entry.id   AF-A0A7C4NRY6-F1
#
_cell.length_a   1.000
_cell.length_b   1.000
_cell.length_c   1.000
_cell.angle_alpha   90.00
_cell.angle_beta   90.00
_cell.angle_gamma   90.00
#
_symmetry.space_group_name_H-M   'P 1'
#
loop_
_entity.id
_entity.type
_entity.pdbx_description
1 polymer ?
#
loop_
_entity_poly.entity_id
_entity_poly.type
_entity_poly.pdbx_seq_one_letter_code
_entity_poly.pdbx_strand_id
1 'polypeptide(L)'
;MSKIIFFIFIYFFFATNYIFASEPYTPPKGSPERKAILDALREELKRFPDKEPSGIGFEYKREDMGVAKWFIEEGKEVIFIVNHLKVVDNWAWIETEPRSPDGMNNYKPIEALFHKEKGKWVKKHVKPCCAEWEDYLEENNIKSMKGYYRHLMQMFPGVTRDLFPK
;
A
#
# COMPACT_ATOMS: atom_id res chain seq x y z
N MET A 1 -20.43 -34.26 -44.93
CA MET A 1 -20.81 -33.01 -44.23
C MET A 1 -20.70 -33.25 -42.72
N SER A 2 -20.30 -32.24 -41.93
CA SER A 2 -20.19 -32.29 -40.45
C SER A 2 -18.92 -32.89 -39.81
N LYS A 3 -17.74 -32.29 -40.05
CA LYS A 3 -16.60 -32.34 -39.09
C LYS A 3 -15.82 -31.02 -39.00
N ILE A 4 -15.91 -30.16 -40.02
CA ILE A 4 -15.22 -28.85 -40.08
C ILE A 4 -15.90 -27.78 -39.20
N ILE A 5 -17.18 -27.96 -38.85
CA ILE A 5 -17.96 -26.96 -38.09
C ILE A 5 -17.61 -26.97 -36.58
N PHE A 6 -17.05 -28.06 -36.04
CA PHE A 6 -16.78 -28.17 -34.61
C PHE A 6 -15.49 -27.48 -34.15
N PHE A 7 -14.53 -27.25 -35.06
CA PHE A 7 -13.26 -26.59 -34.73
C PHE A 7 -13.38 -25.06 -34.67
N ILE A 8 -14.36 -24.47 -35.34
CA ILE A 8 -14.57 -23.01 -35.34
C ILE A 8 -15.19 -22.54 -34.01
N PHE A 9 -15.98 -23.38 -33.34
CA PHE A 9 -16.61 -23.05 -32.06
C PHE A 9 -15.64 -23.07 -30.86
N ILE A 10 -14.57 -23.88 -30.92
CA ILE A 10 -13.54 -23.90 -29.86
C ILE A 10 -12.57 -22.71 -30.00
N TYR A 11 -12.38 -22.18 -31.21
CA TYR A 11 -11.52 -21.01 -31.42
C TYR A 11 -12.19 -19.68 -31.06
N PHE A 12 -13.52 -19.61 -31.11
CA PHE A 12 -14.28 -18.40 -30.74
C PHE A 12 -14.46 -18.20 -29.24
N PHE A 13 -14.16 -19.21 -28.40
CA PHE A 13 -14.14 -19.07 -26.94
C PHE A 13 -12.78 -18.60 -26.39
N PHE A 14 -11.83 -18.27 -27.28
CA PHE A 14 -10.63 -17.51 -26.96
C PHE A 14 -10.76 -16.05 -27.42
N ALA A 15 -11.97 -15.49 -27.40
CA ALA A 15 -12.20 -14.06 -27.51
C ALA A 15 -11.69 -13.36 -26.25
N THR A 16 -10.37 -13.23 -26.17
CA THR A 16 -9.66 -12.04 -25.71
C THR A 16 -10.35 -11.24 -24.60
N ASN A 17 -10.22 -11.70 -23.36
CA ASN A 17 -10.23 -10.79 -22.22
C ASN A 17 -8.90 -10.02 -22.24
N TYR A 18 -8.79 -9.01 -23.10
CA TYR A 18 -7.76 -8.00 -22.91
C TYR A 18 -8.18 -7.18 -21.69
N ILE A 19 -7.68 -7.58 -20.52
CA ILE A 19 -7.63 -6.68 -19.36
C ILE A 19 -6.64 -5.58 -19.78
N PHE A 20 -7.17 -4.44 -20.22
CA PHE A 20 -6.35 -3.25 -20.39
C PHE A 20 -5.84 -2.86 -19.01
N ALA A 21 -4.52 -2.90 -18.84
CA ALA A 21 -3.89 -2.38 -17.64
C ALA A 21 -4.21 -0.88 -17.54
N SER A 22 -4.80 -0.46 -16.43
CA SER A 22 -5.09 0.96 -16.23
C SER A 22 -3.79 1.75 -16.12
N GLU A 23 -3.75 2.95 -16.68
CA GLU A 23 -2.59 3.82 -16.51
C GLU A 23 -2.42 4.26 -15.04
N PRO A 24 -1.17 4.37 -14.55
CA PRO A 24 -0.88 4.82 -13.20
C PRO A 24 -1.23 6.30 -12.99
N TYR A 25 -2.25 6.57 -12.18
CA TYR A 25 -2.67 7.92 -11.86
C TYR A 25 -2.44 8.27 -10.39
N THR A 26 -2.44 9.56 -10.10
CA THR A 26 -2.38 10.10 -8.75
C THR A 26 -3.72 10.76 -8.45
N PRO A 27 -4.54 10.22 -7.53
CA PRO A 27 -5.81 10.84 -7.16
C PRO A 27 -5.63 12.33 -6.80
N PRO A 28 -6.41 13.27 -7.37
CA PRO A 28 -6.22 14.70 -7.11
C PRO A 28 -6.29 15.06 -5.62
N LYS A 29 -5.62 16.15 -5.23
CA LYS A 29 -5.78 16.70 -3.87
C LYS A 29 -7.25 17.05 -3.63
N GLY A 30 -7.78 16.71 -2.45
CA GLY A 30 -9.20 16.91 -2.11
C GLY A 30 -10.18 15.89 -2.72
N SER A 31 -9.73 14.98 -3.60
CA SER A 31 -10.62 13.96 -4.17
C SER A 31 -11.13 12.97 -3.10
N PRO A 32 -12.36 12.43 -3.26
CA PRO A 32 -12.89 11.41 -2.35
C PRO A 32 -12.00 10.18 -2.25
N GLU A 33 -11.36 9.76 -3.34
CA GLU A 33 -10.47 8.61 -3.35
C GLU A 33 -9.18 8.86 -2.59
N ARG A 34 -8.52 10.01 -2.80
CA ARG A 34 -7.35 10.38 -1.99
C ARG A 34 -7.71 10.43 -0.52
N LYS A 35 -8.87 11.01 -0.18
CA LYS A 35 -9.35 11.05 1.20
C LYS A 35 -9.52 9.63 1.75
N ALA A 36 -10.15 8.72 1.01
CA ALA A 36 -10.37 7.35 1.44
C ALA A 36 -9.07 6.57 1.67
N ILE A 37 -8.05 6.76 0.83
CA ILE A 37 -6.73 6.14 1.03
C ILE A 37 -6.05 6.69 2.30
N LEU A 38 -6.07 8.01 2.49
CA LEU A 38 -5.49 8.64 3.67
C LEU A 38 -6.25 8.28 4.95
N ASP A 39 -7.57 8.18 4.89
CA ASP A 39 -8.39 7.72 6.02
C ASP A 39 -8.07 6.26 6.36
N ALA A 40 -7.90 5.38 5.37
CA ALA A 40 -7.46 4.01 5.61
C ALA A 40 -6.09 3.98 6.31
N LEU A 41 -5.14 4.83 5.90
CA LEU A 41 -3.86 4.97 6.58
C LEU A 41 -4.02 5.45 8.04
N ARG A 42 -4.92 6.41 8.33
CA ARG A 42 -5.22 6.83 9.70
C ARG A 42 -5.79 5.68 10.54
N GLU A 43 -6.69 4.89 9.98
CA GLU A 43 -7.28 3.74 10.68
C GLU A 43 -6.24 2.67 10.99
N GLU A 44 -5.26 2.46 10.11
CA GLU A 44 -4.13 1.57 10.42
C GLU A 44 -3.27 2.14 11.54
N LEU A 45 -2.99 3.45 11.53
CA LEU A 45 -2.21 4.08 12.60
C LEU A 45 -2.85 3.95 13.99
N LYS A 46 -4.18 3.92 14.08
CA LYS A 46 -4.91 3.69 15.35
C LYS A 46 -4.70 2.30 15.94
N ARG A 47 -4.28 1.32 15.12
CA ARG A 47 -4.02 -0.06 15.57
C ARG A 47 -2.63 -0.23 16.16
N PHE A 48 -1.76 0.76 16.03
CA PHE A 48 -0.47 0.74 16.70
C PHE A 48 -0.59 1.25 18.15
N PRO A 49 0.20 0.72 19.10
CA PRO A 49 1.03 -0.50 18.98
C PRO A 49 0.23 -1.80 19.18
N ASP A 50 -1.01 -1.72 19.67
CA ASP A 50 -1.71 -2.87 20.25
C ASP A 50 -2.94 -3.29 19.42
N LYS A 51 -2.78 -4.31 18.57
CA LYS A 51 -3.81 -5.34 18.29
C LYS A 51 -3.36 -6.46 17.37
N GLU A 52 -2.42 -6.19 16.48
CA GLU A 52 -1.74 -7.18 15.64
C GLU A 52 -0.27 -6.76 15.67
N PRO A 53 0.70 -7.64 15.99
CA PRO A 53 2.06 -7.34 15.63
C PRO A 53 2.03 -6.95 14.14
N SER A 54 2.81 -5.95 13.75
CA SER A 54 3.16 -5.81 12.33
C SER A 54 3.48 -7.23 11.82
N GLY A 55 3.18 -7.57 10.57
CA GLY A 55 3.37 -8.94 10.04
C GLY A 55 4.82 -9.44 10.01
N ILE A 56 5.67 -8.93 10.89
CA ILE A 56 7.09 -9.08 11.18
C ILE A 56 7.16 -9.16 12.71
N GLY A 57 7.48 -10.33 13.25
CA GLY A 57 7.14 -10.75 14.62
C GLY A 57 7.92 -10.07 15.76
N PHE A 58 7.69 -8.78 16.02
CA PHE A 58 8.23 -8.05 17.17
C PHE A 58 7.16 -7.18 17.87
N GLU A 59 7.30 -7.04 19.19
CA GLU A 59 6.38 -6.34 20.09
C GLU A 59 6.83 -4.88 20.27
N TYR A 60 6.08 -3.92 19.72
CA TYR A 60 6.33 -2.50 19.92
C TYR A 60 5.79 -2.05 21.28
N LYS A 61 6.56 -1.29 22.06
CA LYS A 61 6.03 -0.57 23.21
C LYS A 61 5.53 0.81 22.78
N ARG A 62 4.41 1.26 23.37
CA ARG A 62 3.73 2.52 23.04
C ARG A 62 4.64 3.75 23.17
N GLU A 63 5.60 3.66 24.06
CA GLU A 63 6.56 4.70 24.40
C GLU A 63 7.65 4.87 23.33
N ASP A 64 7.99 3.79 22.60
CA ASP A 64 9.08 3.78 21.63
C ASP A 64 8.74 4.53 20.33
N MET A 65 7.45 4.72 20.07
CA MET A 65 6.99 5.37 18.84
C MET A 65 7.01 6.90 18.91
N GLY A 66 7.04 7.54 20.09
CA GLY A 66 7.01 9.01 20.23
C GLY A 66 5.77 9.73 19.63
N VAL A 67 4.88 8.99 18.96
CA VAL A 67 3.70 9.47 18.22
C VAL A 67 2.41 9.20 19.02
N ALA A 68 2.45 8.25 19.95
CA ALA A 68 1.26 7.44 20.27
C ALA A 68 0.23 8.11 21.19
N LYS A 69 0.58 9.11 22.03
CA LYS A 69 -0.42 9.59 23.01
C LYS A 69 -1.50 10.48 22.37
N TRP A 70 -1.11 11.60 21.77
CA TRP A 70 -2.04 12.58 21.20
C TRP A 70 -2.72 12.07 19.90
N PHE A 71 -2.03 11.25 19.09
CA PHE A 71 -2.62 10.70 17.86
C PHE A 71 -3.76 9.71 18.15
N ILE A 72 -3.60 8.88 19.19
CA ILE A 72 -4.57 7.85 19.57
C ILE A 72 -5.69 8.43 20.45
N GLU A 73 -5.39 9.39 21.33
CA GLU A 73 -6.36 10.01 22.25
C GLU A 73 -7.19 11.13 21.57
N GLU A 74 -6.61 11.93 20.68
CA GLU A 74 -7.27 13.09 20.05
C GLU A 74 -7.70 12.83 18.58
N GLY A 75 -7.20 11.73 18.01
CA GLY A 75 -7.93 10.89 17.05
C GLY A 75 -8.24 11.45 15.66
N LYS A 76 -7.85 12.67 15.29
CA LYS A 76 -8.25 13.21 13.96
C LYS A 76 -7.25 14.04 13.17
N GLU A 77 -6.16 14.54 13.75
CA GLU A 77 -5.34 15.50 13.01
C GLU A 77 -3.88 15.06 12.89
N VAL A 78 -3.64 13.99 12.13
CA VAL A 78 -2.35 13.83 11.46
C VAL A 78 -2.44 14.49 10.08
N ILE A 79 -1.50 15.39 9.82
CA ILE A 79 -1.29 15.94 8.49
C ILE A 79 -0.31 15.02 7.77
N PHE A 80 -0.77 14.37 6.71
CA PHE A 80 0.12 13.63 5.82
C PHE A 80 0.61 14.53 4.71
N ILE A 81 1.91 14.82 4.70
CA ILE A 81 2.57 15.30 3.50
C ILE A 81 2.81 14.10 2.61
N VAL A 82 2.12 14.06 1.46
CA VAL A 82 2.19 12.94 0.52
C VAL A 82 3.33 13.20 -0.47
N ASN A 83 4.41 12.45 -0.33
CA ASN A 83 5.59 12.51 -1.20
C ASN A 83 5.35 11.71 -2.49
N HIS A 84 4.65 10.58 -2.38
CA HIS A 84 4.26 9.77 -3.53
C HIS A 84 2.89 9.14 -3.30
N LEU A 85 2.05 9.13 -4.35
CA LEU A 85 0.79 8.40 -4.37
C LEU A 85 0.48 7.99 -5.79
N LYS A 86 0.36 6.68 -6.01
CA LYS A 86 -0.07 6.10 -7.28
C LYS A 86 -1.14 5.05 -7.07
N VAL A 87 -2.09 5.00 -8.00
CA VAL A 87 -3.16 4.02 -8.08
C VAL A 87 -3.15 3.36 -9.46
N VAL A 88 -3.22 2.02 -9.48
CA VAL A 88 -3.32 1.17 -10.67
C VAL A 88 -4.20 -0.02 -10.31
N ASP A 89 -5.26 -0.30 -11.09
CA ASP A 89 -6.08 -1.52 -10.96
C ASP A 89 -6.43 -1.92 -9.51
N ASN A 90 -7.04 -1.01 -8.76
CA ASN A 90 -7.43 -1.17 -7.34
C ASN A 90 -6.26 -1.31 -6.35
N TRP A 91 -5.02 -1.17 -6.77
CA TRP A 91 -3.85 -1.07 -5.89
C TRP A 91 -3.44 0.38 -5.71
N ALA A 92 -2.95 0.71 -4.53
CA ALA A 92 -2.36 2.01 -4.25
C ALA A 92 -1.06 1.87 -3.46
N TRP A 93 -0.03 2.60 -3.87
CA TRP A 93 1.18 2.80 -3.08
C TRP A 93 1.23 4.26 -2.63
N ILE A 94 1.47 4.47 -1.33
CA ILE A 94 1.55 5.80 -0.74
C ILE A 94 2.82 5.93 0.11
N GLU A 95 3.48 7.06 -0.02
CA GLU A 95 4.61 7.47 0.83
C GLU A 95 4.27 8.82 1.47
N THR A 96 4.33 8.87 2.79
CA THR A 96 3.92 10.04 3.57
C THR A 96 4.95 10.44 4.62
N GLU A 97 5.03 11.73 4.89
CA GLU A 97 5.64 12.30 6.09
C GLU A 97 4.51 12.80 7.01
N PRO A 98 4.19 12.07 8.08
CA PRO A 98 3.17 12.49 9.02
C PRO A 98 3.70 13.65 9.88
N ARG A 99 2.83 14.63 10.16
CA ARG A 99 3.12 15.79 11.03
C ARG A 99 1.95 16.09 11.96
N SER A 100 2.26 16.75 13.07
CA SER A 100 1.23 17.34 13.94
C SER A 100 0.53 18.51 13.24
N PRO A 101 -0.69 18.88 13.64
CA PRO A 101 -1.46 19.96 13.00
C PRO A 101 -0.79 21.32 13.10
N ASP A 102 -0.14 21.56 14.24
CA ASP A 102 0.64 22.76 14.52
C ASP A 102 1.99 22.80 13.79
N GLY A 103 2.37 21.70 13.11
CA GLY A 103 3.64 21.56 12.40
C GLY A 103 4.88 21.44 13.30
N MET A 104 4.70 21.40 14.62
CA MET A 104 5.81 21.40 15.59
C MET A 104 6.51 20.03 15.66
N ASN A 105 5.83 18.96 15.26
CA ASN A 105 6.36 17.61 15.31
C ASN A 105 6.33 16.95 13.93
N ASN A 106 7.42 16.25 13.62
CA ASN A 106 7.56 15.40 12.44
C ASN A 106 7.70 13.95 12.90
N TYR A 107 7.09 13.04 12.15
CA TYR A 107 7.10 11.61 12.47
C TYR A 107 7.83 10.81 11.40
N LYS A 108 8.08 9.54 11.72
CA LYS A 108 8.71 8.62 10.78
C LYS A 108 7.87 8.52 9.50
N PRO A 109 8.52 8.52 8.31
CA PRO A 109 7.82 8.30 7.07
C PRO A 109 7.06 6.97 7.07
N ILE A 110 5.88 6.96 6.45
CA ILE A 110 5.09 5.75 6.28
C ILE A 110 4.94 5.48 4.80
N GLU A 111 5.39 4.29 4.39
CA GLU A 111 5.26 3.78 3.04
C GLU A 111 4.36 2.54 3.07
N ALA A 112 3.25 2.55 2.35
CA ALA A 112 2.21 1.54 2.50
C ALA A 112 1.55 1.17 1.17
N LEU A 113 1.25 -0.13 1.04
CA LEU A 113 0.50 -0.73 -0.04
C LEU A 113 -0.94 -0.99 0.41
N PHE A 114 -1.90 -0.55 -0.40
CA PHE A 114 -3.32 -0.79 -0.20
C PHE A 114 -3.94 -1.51 -1.41
N HIS A 115 -4.99 -2.27 -1.16
CA HIS A 115 -5.86 -2.83 -2.18
C HIS A 115 -7.31 -2.43 -1.91
N LYS A 116 -8.07 -2.11 -2.96
CA LYS A 116 -9.47 -1.72 -2.87
C LYS A 116 -10.36 -2.96 -2.87
N GLU A 117 -10.86 -3.34 -1.70
CA GLU A 117 -11.69 -4.52 -1.50
C GLU A 117 -13.10 -4.10 -1.12
N LYS A 118 -14.09 -4.57 -1.89
CA LYS A 118 -15.52 -4.24 -1.66
C LYS A 118 -15.74 -2.72 -1.49
N GLY A 119 -15.03 -1.93 -2.29
CA GLY A 119 -15.10 -0.46 -2.29
C GLY A 119 -14.30 0.24 -1.19
N LYS A 120 -13.56 -0.48 -0.34
CA LYS A 120 -12.76 0.09 0.75
C LYS A 120 -11.27 -0.17 0.53
N TRP A 121 -10.44 0.82 0.84
CA TRP A 121 -8.99 0.65 0.82
C TRP A 121 -8.56 -0.12 2.07
N VAL A 122 -7.86 -1.23 1.85
CA VAL A 122 -7.37 -2.14 2.91
C VAL A 122 -5.86 -2.23 2.80
N LYS A 123 -5.14 -1.99 3.89
CA LYS A 123 -3.69 -2.13 3.94
C LYS A 123 -3.30 -3.58 3.69
N LYS A 124 -2.35 -3.78 2.77
CA LYS A 124 -1.73 -5.07 2.45
C LYS A 124 -0.31 -5.17 2.99
N HIS A 125 0.43 -4.07 2.99
CA HIS A 125 1.79 -4.04 3.51
C HIS A 125 2.15 -2.62 3.96
N VAL A 126 2.99 -2.51 4.98
CA VAL A 126 3.68 -1.27 5.37
C VAL A 126 5.15 -1.61 5.36
N LYS A 127 5.98 -0.77 4.72
CA LYS A 127 7.42 -0.98 4.68
C LYS A 127 7.98 -0.97 6.11
N PRO A 128 8.78 -1.96 6.50
CA PRO A 128 9.45 -1.96 7.80
C PRO A 128 10.31 -0.70 7.98
N CYS A 129 10.45 -0.23 9.22
CA CYS A 129 11.19 0.98 9.52
C CYS A 129 12.38 0.72 10.44
N CYS A 130 13.41 1.56 10.35
CA CYS A 130 14.60 1.49 11.20
C CYS A 130 15.20 0.08 11.21
N ALA A 131 15.55 -0.47 12.37
CA ALA A 131 16.24 -1.76 12.49
C ALA A 131 15.52 -2.93 11.77
N GLU A 132 14.18 -2.89 11.67
CA GLU A 132 13.42 -3.92 10.96
C GLU A 132 13.68 -3.92 9.45
N TRP A 133 14.13 -2.78 8.91
CA TRP A 133 14.41 -2.67 7.49
C TRP A 133 15.62 -3.52 7.12
N GLU A 134 16.71 -3.44 7.88
CA GLU A 134 17.91 -4.25 7.63
C GLU A 134 17.60 -5.74 7.78
N ASP A 135 16.91 -6.13 8.86
CA ASP A 135 16.51 -7.52 9.11
C ASP A 135 15.62 -8.06 7.99
N TYR A 136 14.58 -7.29 7.60
CA TYR A 136 13.67 -7.67 6.51
C TYR A 136 14.42 -7.84 5.18
N LEU A 137 15.38 -6.97 4.88
CA LEU A 137 16.19 -7.08 3.67
C LEU A 137 17.05 -8.35 3.68
N GLU A 138 17.71 -8.65 4.80
CA GLU A 138 18.55 -9.84 4.94
C GLU A 138 17.73 -11.13 4.82
N GLU A 139 16.65 -11.25 5.60
CA GLU A 139 15.77 -12.43 5.63
C GLU A 139 15.17 -12.76 4.26
N ASN A 140 14.86 -11.73 3.47
CA ASN A 140 14.25 -11.89 2.14
C ASN A 140 15.28 -11.84 1.00
N ASN A 141 16.59 -11.77 1.31
CA ASN A 141 17.69 -11.64 0.35
C ASN A 141 17.47 -10.47 -0.65
N ILE A 142 17.01 -9.34 -0.15
CA ILE A 142 16.73 -8.12 -0.90
C ILE A 142 17.92 -7.17 -0.77
N LYS A 143 18.47 -6.72 -1.90
CA LYS A 143 19.73 -5.94 -1.93
C LYS A 143 19.54 -4.47 -2.33
N SER A 144 18.31 -4.04 -2.58
CA SER A 144 18.01 -2.68 -3.05
C SER A 144 16.52 -2.39 -2.95
N MET A 145 16.12 -1.11 -3.00
CA MET A 145 14.72 -0.73 -3.10
C MET A 145 14.03 -1.28 -4.35
N LYS A 146 14.72 -1.35 -5.49
CA LYS A 146 14.19 -2.03 -6.69
C LYS A 146 13.92 -3.51 -6.45
N GLY A 147 14.79 -4.17 -5.67
CA GLY A 147 14.59 -5.53 -5.21
C GLY A 147 13.38 -5.65 -4.29
N TYR A 148 13.19 -4.69 -3.38
CA TYR A 148 12.04 -4.65 -2.49
C TYR A 148 10.72 -4.48 -3.23
N TYR A 149 10.63 -3.55 -4.19
CA TYR A 149 9.45 -3.42 -5.04
C TYR A 149 9.17 -4.69 -5.84
N ARG A 150 10.20 -5.36 -6.35
CA ARG A 150 10.04 -6.66 -7.02
C ARG A 150 9.49 -7.72 -6.07
N HIS A 151 9.97 -7.75 -4.83
CA HIS A 151 9.48 -8.66 -3.80
C HIS A 151 8.01 -8.40 -3.46
N LEU A 152 7.58 -7.13 -3.34
CA LEU A 152 6.16 -6.78 -3.20
C LEU A 152 5.31 -7.27 -4.39
N MET A 153 5.79 -7.09 -5.62
CA MET A 153 5.11 -7.59 -6.82
C MET A 153 4.97 -9.12 -6.84
N GLN A 154 5.91 -9.84 -6.23
CA GLN A 154 5.83 -11.31 -6.10
C GLN A 154 4.83 -11.73 -5.02
N MET A 155 4.77 -11.01 -3.89
CA MET A 155 3.84 -11.30 -2.80
C MET A 155 2.39 -10.94 -3.12
N PHE A 156 2.18 -9.89 -3.92
CA PHE A 156 0.85 -9.33 -4.19
C PHE A 156 0.56 -9.32 -5.71
N PRO A 157 -0.01 -10.41 -6.25
CA PRO A 157 -0.39 -10.47 -7.66
C PRO A 157 -1.32 -9.31 -8.04
N GLY A 158 -0.96 -8.57 -9.10
CA GLY A 158 -1.67 -7.37 -9.54
C GLY A 158 -0.96 -6.06 -9.19
N VAL A 159 0.00 -6.08 -8.27
CA VAL A 159 0.91 -4.95 -8.03
C VAL A 159 1.89 -4.85 -9.20
N THR A 160 1.97 -3.68 -9.83
CA THR A 160 2.87 -3.41 -10.95
C THR A 160 3.96 -2.41 -10.56
N ARG A 161 5.04 -2.36 -11.36
CA ARG A 161 6.17 -1.45 -11.13
C ARG A 161 5.74 0.02 -11.11
N ASP A 162 4.68 0.35 -11.83
CA ASP A 162 4.19 1.72 -12.02
C ASP A 162 3.59 2.35 -10.77
N LEU A 163 3.29 1.55 -9.75
CA LEU A 163 2.88 2.05 -8.44
C LEU A 163 4.01 2.72 -7.66
N PHE A 164 5.26 2.31 -7.89
CA PHE A 164 6.39 2.72 -7.05
C PHE A 164 7.16 3.90 -7.67
N PRO A 165 7.87 4.73 -6.86
CA PRO A 165 8.78 5.75 -7.38
C PRO A 165 9.79 5.18 -8.38
N LYS A 166 10.25 5.99 -9.32
CA LYS A 166 11.18 5.56 -10.38
C LYS A 166 12.58 5.29 -9.83
#